data_AF-A0A524P8W7-F1
#
_entry.id   AF-A0A524P8W7-F1
#
_cell.length_a   1.000
_cell.length_b   1.000
_cell.length_c   1.000
_cell.angle_alpha   90.00
_cell.angle_beta   90.00
_cell.angle_gamma   90.00
#
_symmetry.space_group_name_H-M   'P 1'
#
loop_
_entity.id
_entity.type
_entity.pdbx_description
1 polymer ?
#
loop_
_entity_poly.entity_id
_entity_poly.type
_entity_poly.pdbx_seq_one_letter_code
_entity_poly.pdbx_strand_id
1 'polypeptide(L)'
;MSNKVVQVAAITVLSLLGLGCGHESAATQQVRSAAAVDLDCDTSMIEFAEDEPMVKRVSGCGRTLTYMSKCNPTGGGGQDCRWKPVRDDSNKLN
;
A
#
# COMPACT_ATOMS: atom_id res chain seq x y z
N MET A 1 10.67 12.29 -55.67
CA MET A 1 11.09 13.61 -55.16
C MET A 1 10.59 13.76 -53.73
N SER A 2 11.54 13.89 -52.79
CA SER A 2 11.42 14.35 -51.40
C SER A 2 10.61 13.53 -50.38
N ASN A 3 11.20 12.43 -49.91
CA ASN A 3 10.96 11.90 -48.57
C ASN A 3 11.75 12.75 -47.57
N LYS A 4 11.05 13.44 -46.65
CA LYS A 4 11.69 14.31 -45.65
C LYS A 4 11.66 13.67 -44.27
N VAL A 5 12.84 13.14 -43.94
CA VAL A 5 13.58 13.23 -42.68
C VAL A 5 12.89 12.78 -41.39
N VAL A 6 13.37 11.63 -40.91
CA VAL A 6 13.37 11.20 -39.51
C VAL A 6 13.96 12.31 -38.63
N GLN A 7 13.20 12.83 -37.66
CA GLN A 7 13.77 13.53 -36.51
C GLN A 7 13.47 12.75 -35.23
N VAL A 8 14.56 12.21 -34.71
CA VAL A 8 14.74 11.51 -33.44
C VAL A 8 14.69 12.51 -32.29
N ALA A 9 14.11 12.04 -31.18
CA ALA A 9 14.36 12.44 -29.80
C ALA A 9 14.02 13.87 -29.37
N ALA A 10 13.01 13.97 -28.51
CA ALA A 10 13.23 14.23 -27.09
C ALA A 10 11.92 13.96 -26.34
N ILE A 11 11.75 12.72 -25.86
CA ILE A 11 10.76 12.45 -24.82
C ILE A 11 11.37 13.02 -23.55
N THR A 12 11.07 14.29 -23.26
CA THR A 12 11.25 14.85 -21.92
C THR A 12 10.32 14.08 -20.99
N VAL A 13 10.87 13.00 -20.41
CA VAL A 13 10.32 12.35 -19.22
C VAL A 13 10.38 13.43 -18.14
N LEU A 14 9.26 14.15 -17.97
CA LEU A 14 9.02 14.93 -16.78
C LEU A 14 8.94 13.92 -15.63
N SER A 15 10.10 13.64 -15.03
CA SER A 15 10.22 12.95 -13.77
C SER A 15 9.46 13.78 -12.74
N LEU A 16 8.19 13.42 -12.56
CA LEU A 16 7.39 13.71 -11.37
C LEU A 16 8.08 13.01 -10.19
N LEU A 17 9.20 13.60 -9.75
CA LEU A 17 9.75 13.38 -8.43
C LEU A 17 8.74 14.00 -7.47
N GLY A 18 7.77 13.18 -7.09
CA GLY A 18 6.88 13.39 -5.96
C GLY A 18 7.72 13.49 -4.69
N LEU A 19 8.34 14.65 -4.47
CA LEU A 19 8.69 15.16 -3.15
C LEU A 19 7.40 15.57 -2.46
N GLY A 20 6.53 14.58 -2.21
CA GLY A 20 5.44 14.74 -1.27
C GLY A 20 6.08 14.79 0.11
N CYS A 21 5.93 15.91 0.83
CA CYS A 21 6.08 15.91 2.26
C CYS A 21 5.23 14.75 2.82
N GLY A 22 5.91 13.71 3.30
CA GLY A 22 5.35 12.38 3.54
C GLY A 22 4.32 12.36 4.66
N HIS A 23 3.12 12.83 4.37
CA HIS A 23 1.96 12.63 5.22
C HIS A 23 1.44 11.22 4.98
N GLU A 24 2.16 10.24 5.52
CA GLU A 24 1.62 8.90 5.64
C GLU A 24 0.35 8.96 6.49
N SER A 25 -0.74 8.39 5.98
CA SER A 25 -1.99 8.33 6.74
C SER A 25 -1.76 7.61 8.07
N ALA A 26 -2.37 8.11 9.14
CA ALA A 26 -2.35 7.44 10.45
C ALA A 26 -2.86 5.99 10.35
N ALA A 27 -3.74 5.69 9.37
CA ALA A 27 -4.18 4.34 9.06
C ALA A 27 -3.03 3.46 8.55
N THR A 28 -2.23 3.97 7.62
CA THR A 28 -1.06 3.25 7.07
C THR A 28 -0.02 2.99 8.15
N GLN A 29 0.25 3.97 9.02
CA GLN A 29 1.22 3.82 10.10
C GLN A 29 0.78 2.77 11.15
N GLN A 30 -0.52 2.72 11.46
CA GLN A 30 -1.10 1.66 12.31
C GLN A 30 -0.92 0.27 11.69
N VAL A 31 -1.25 0.13 10.40
CA VAL A 31 -1.10 -1.15 9.69
C VAL A 31 0.38 -1.55 9.60
N ARG A 32 1.30 -0.60 9.35
CA ARG A 32 2.75 -0.88 9.28
C ARG A 32 3.28 -1.44 10.60
N SER A 33 2.91 -0.79 11.70
CA SER A 33 3.36 -1.19 13.04
C SER A 33 2.81 -2.56 13.43
N ALA A 34 1.54 -2.84 13.10
CA ALA A 34 0.95 -4.16 13.32
C ALA A 34 1.61 -5.23 12.44
N ALA A 35 1.82 -4.93 11.16
CA ALA A 35 2.44 -5.84 10.20
C ALA A 35 3.88 -6.20 10.57
N ALA A 36 4.66 -5.25 11.08
CA ALA A 36 6.01 -5.50 11.59
C ALA A 36 6.01 -6.58 12.69
N VAL A 37 5.06 -6.50 13.63
CA VAL A 37 4.91 -7.51 14.69
C VAL A 37 4.38 -8.83 14.14
N ASP A 38 3.33 -8.80 13.31
CA ASP A 38 2.70 -10.01 12.78
C ASP A 38 3.61 -10.79 11.80
N LEU A 39 4.52 -10.09 11.10
CA LEU A 39 5.49 -10.67 10.18
C LEU A 39 6.84 -10.99 10.82
N ASP A 40 7.07 -10.57 12.07
CA ASP A 40 8.37 -10.63 12.74
C ASP A 40 9.46 -9.93 11.90
N CYS A 41 9.19 -8.68 11.51
CA CYS A 41 9.97 -7.92 10.54
C CYS A 41 10.11 -6.46 10.96
N ASP A 42 11.23 -5.81 10.61
CA ASP A 42 11.41 -4.37 10.89
C ASP A 42 10.39 -3.53 10.11
N THR A 43 9.87 -2.47 10.73
CA THR A 43 8.89 -1.56 10.11
C THR A 43 9.39 -0.95 8.79
N SER A 44 10.69 -0.75 8.64
CA SER A 44 11.32 -0.18 7.44
C SER A 44 11.34 -1.15 6.27
N MET A 45 11.15 -2.46 6.53
CA MET A 45 11.06 -3.51 5.53
C MET A 45 9.61 -3.84 5.14
N ILE A 46 8.63 -3.16 5.74
CA ILE A 46 7.21 -3.33 5.42
C ILE A 46 6.84 -2.49 4.21
N GLU A 47 6.48 -3.17 3.13
CA GLU A 47 5.99 -2.57 1.90
C GLU A 47 4.47 -2.72 1.80
N PHE A 48 3.81 -1.69 1.28
CA PHE A 48 2.38 -1.69 1.01
C PHE A 48 2.13 -1.89 -0.47
N ALA A 49 1.26 -2.82 -0.83
CA ALA A 49 0.65 -2.86 -2.14
C ALA A 49 -0.63 -2.01 -2.09
N GLU A 50 -0.65 -0.92 -2.85
CA GLU A 50 -1.80 0.00 -2.91
C GLU A 50 -2.84 -0.52 -3.90
N ASP A 51 -3.67 -1.46 -3.46
CA ASP A 51 -4.69 -2.06 -4.33
C ASP A 51 -6.09 -1.48 -4.08
N GLU A 52 -6.44 -1.09 -2.84
CA GLU A 52 -7.81 -0.70 -2.47
C GLU A 52 -7.84 0.26 -1.25
N PRO A 53 -8.88 1.09 -1.07
CA PRO A 53 -8.99 2.02 0.07
C PRO A 53 -9.26 1.33 1.42
N MET A 54 -9.96 0.19 1.41
CA MET A 54 -10.35 -0.55 2.63
C MET A 54 -9.56 -1.85 2.83
N VAL A 55 -8.64 -2.16 1.92
CA VAL A 55 -7.75 -3.33 1.99
C VAL A 55 -6.31 -2.84 1.86
N LYS A 56 -5.45 -3.23 2.80
CA LYS A 56 -4.02 -2.95 2.77
C LYS A 56 -3.28 -4.27 2.75
N ARG A 57 -2.76 -4.62 1.59
CA ARG A 57 -1.85 -5.76 1.45
C ARG A 57 -0.44 -5.27 1.78
N VAL A 58 0.23 -6.01 2.65
CA VAL A 58 1.56 -5.69 3.14
C VAL A 58 2.48 -6.88 2.98
N SER A 59 3.73 -6.60 2.63
CA SER A 59 4.78 -7.61 2.50
C SER A 59 5.99 -7.20 3.31
N GLY A 60 6.69 -8.18 3.87
CA GLY A 60 7.89 -7.96 4.66
C GLY A 60 8.55 -9.29 5.03
N CYS A 61 9.89 -9.33 5.00
CA CYS A 61 10.68 -10.49 5.40
C CYS A 61 10.26 -11.82 4.72
N GLY A 62 9.88 -11.76 3.44
CA GLY A 62 9.46 -12.95 2.67
C GLY A 62 8.04 -13.44 2.96
N ARG A 63 7.23 -12.67 3.68
CA ARG A 63 5.85 -13.00 4.06
C ARG A 63 4.92 -11.88 3.62
N THR A 64 3.65 -12.22 3.40
CA THR A 64 2.61 -11.26 3.01
C THR A 64 1.39 -11.43 3.91
N LEU A 65 0.79 -10.31 4.30
CA LEU A 65 -0.47 -10.25 5.03
C LEU A 65 -1.41 -9.25 4.36
N THR A 66 -2.70 -9.44 4.59
CA THR A 66 -3.73 -8.52 4.12
C THR A 66 -4.49 -8.01 5.33
N TYR A 67 -4.62 -6.69 5.45
CA TYR A 67 -5.46 -6.04 6.44
C TYR A 67 -6.70 -5.49 5.79
N MET A 68 -7.85 -5.67 6.43
CA MET A 68 -9.10 -5.02 6.05
C MET A 68 -9.56 -4.06 7.13
N SER A 69 -10.06 -2.90 6.71
CA SER A 69 -10.73 -1.95 7.59
C SER A 69 -12.15 -2.42 7.87
N LYS A 70 -12.47 -2.63 9.14
CA LYS A 70 -13.83 -2.98 9.58
C LYS A 70 -14.37 -1.86 10.46
N CYS A 71 -15.47 -1.25 10.01
CA CYS A 71 -16.21 -0.24 10.76
C CYS A 71 -17.42 -0.88 11.42
N ASN A 72 -17.55 -0.73 12.74
CA ASN A 72 -18.73 -1.14 13.49
C ASN A 72 -19.50 0.10 13.94
N PRO A 73 -20.84 0.11 13.88
CA PRO A 73 -21.62 1.23 14.37
C PRO A 73 -21.45 1.36 15.89
N THR A 74 -21.32 2.59 16.37
CA THR A 74 -21.32 2.90 17.80
C THR A 74 -22.67 3.46 18.23
N GLY A 75 -23.09 3.16 19.46
CA GLY A 75 -24.32 3.72 20.03
C GLY A 75 -24.24 5.24 20.06
N GLY A 76 -25.08 5.92 19.29
CA GLY A 76 -25.02 7.38 19.08
C GLY A 76 -24.85 7.83 17.63
N GLY A 77 -24.82 6.90 16.67
CA GLY A 77 -24.78 7.23 15.23
C GLY A 77 -23.39 7.42 14.64
N GLY A 78 -22.33 7.08 15.40
CA GLY A 78 -20.96 7.05 14.92
C GLY A 78 -20.54 5.68 14.38
N GLN A 79 -19.29 5.58 13.93
CA GLN A 79 -18.65 4.33 13.50
C GLN A 79 -17.24 4.24 14.07
N ASP A 80 -16.89 3.09 14.65
CA ASP A 80 -15.53 2.75 15.07
C ASP A 80 -14.90 1.85 14.01
N CYS A 81 -13.87 2.36 13.32
CA CYS A 81 -13.16 1.65 12.28
C CYS A 81 -11.82 1.13 12.79
N ARG A 82 -11.57 -0.17 12.60
CA ARG A 82 -10.31 -0.80 12.98
C ARG A 82 -9.78 -1.70 11.87
N TRP A 83 -8.47 -1.66 11.64
CA TRP A 83 -7.78 -2.59 10.75
C TRP A 83 -7.60 -3.94 11.43
N LYS A 84 -7.90 -5.02 10.70
CA LYS A 84 -7.73 -6.39 11.16
C LYS A 84 -7.02 -7.22 10.10
N PRO A 85 -6.07 -8.09 10.49
CA PRO A 85 -5.50 -9.04 9.55
C PRO A 85 -6.59 -10.00 9.11
N VAL A 86 -6.73 -10.16 7.80
CA VAL A 86 -7.54 -11.18 7.17
C VAL A 86 -6.68 -12.42 7.11
N ARG A 87 -7.10 -13.48 7.80
CA ARG A 87 -6.49 -14.80 7.61
C ARG A 87 -6.93 -15.30 6.24
N ASP A 88 -6.10 -15.03 5.25
CA ASP A 88 -6.20 -15.71 3.97
C ASP A 88 -5.48 -17.06 4.12
N ASP A 89 -6.17 -18.08 4.62
CA ASP A 89 -5.68 -19.47 4.62
C ASP A 89 -5.38 -19.97 3.19
N SER A 90 -5.77 -19.22 2.16
CA SER A 90 -5.47 -19.45 0.74
C SER A 90 -4.14 -18.83 0.28
N ASN A 91 -3.50 -17.95 1.06
CA ASN A 91 -2.18 -17.38 0.75
C ASN A 91 -1.05 -18.31 1.21
N LYS A 92 -1.26 -19.62 1.05
CA LYS A 92 -0.15 -20.57 0.97
C LYS A 92 0.27 -20.59 -0.50
N LEU A 93 1.28 -19.78 -0.82
CA LEU A 93 2.14 -20.01 -1.98
C LEU A 93 2.83 -21.37 -1.78
N ASN A 94 2.14 -22.44 -2.18
CA ASN A 94 2.71 -23.76 -2.38
C ASN A 94 2.65 -24.07 -3.88
#